data_AF-A0A2C5ZFB5-F1
#
_entry.id   AF-A0A2C5ZFB5-F1
#
_cell.length_a   1.000
_cell.length_b   1.000
_cell.length_c   1.000
_cell.angle_alpha   90.00
_cell.angle_beta   90.00
_cell.angle_gamma   90.00
#
_symmetry.space_group_name_H-M   'P 1'
#
loop_
_entity.id
_entity.type
_entity.pdbx_description
1 polymer ?
#
loop_
_entity_poly.entity_id
_entity_poly.type
_entity_poly.pdbx_seq_one_letter_code
_entity_poly.pdbx_strand_id
1 'polypeptide(L)'
;MPHSNSDSSQESRQQLNSAEEEVAPPAYESAVTPVIRQPSQQHLVLRPRPDAQTNVYLKFVGFSPLRWSALLQIYTSDVLYLMTNGLFVTTDNVRESKSYFLQSDAINESNRQRGYTQGRKYYLESNGLFGSRWHGSLKVFAGDFRTLSSFRIGYLSVDLIRSASAWNKDGNQIYAYESVYPDQAWNAVYDDRPVKGLWPWPRNTLETEEKAASQGCCVVQ
;
A
#
# COMPACT_ATOMS: atom_id res chain seq x y z
N MET A 1 -25.85 -70.82 -50.76
CA MET A 1 -26.40 -69.45 -50.69
C MET A 1 -25.25 -68.47 -50.52
N PRO A 2 -25.35 -67.24 -51.05
CA PRO A 2 -24.19 -66.53 -51.61
C PRO A 2 -23.40 -65.64 -50.63
N HIS A 3 -22.22 -65.21 -51.09
CA HIS A 3 -21.30 -64.27 -50.44
C HIS A 3 -21.49 -62.81 -50.92
N SER A 4 -20.77 -61.90 -50.25
CA SER A 4 -19.98 -60.79 -50.82
C SER A 4 -20.44 -59.36 -50.55
N ASN A 5 -19.47 -58.61 -50.02
CA ASN A 5 -19.29 -57.16 -49.97
C ASN A 5 -19.67 -56.44 -51.28
N SER A 6 -19.96 -55.13 -51.20
CA SER A 6 -18.97 -54.07 -51.54
C SER A 6 -19.52 -52.65 -51.29
N ASP A 7 -18.64 -51.71 -50.98
CA ASP A 7 -18.87 -50.27 -51.13
C ASP A 7 -18.97 -49.88 -52.62
N SER A 8 -19.75 -48.84 -52.95
CA SER A 8 -19.42 -47.85 -53.99
C SER A 8 -20.43 -46.68 -54.02
N SER A 9 -19.91 -45.45 -54.08
CA SER A 9 -20.24 -44.32 -54.99
C SER A 9 -21.57 -44.34 -55.79
N GLN A 10 -22.21 -43.23 -56.21
CA GLN A 10 -22.04 -41.76 -56.10
C GLN A 10 -23.24 -41.12 -56.87
N GLU A 11 -23.53 -39.82 -56.66
CA GLU A 11 -24.13 -38.93 -57.70
C GLU A 11 -25.56 -39.25 -58.25
N SER A 12 -26.30 -38.37 -58.96
CA SER A 12 -26.27 -36.91 -59.16
C SER A 12 -27.62 -36.41 -59.74
N ARG A 13 -27.91 -35.09 -59.63
CA ARG A 13 -28.83 -34.27 -60.49
C ARG A 13 -30.36 -34.48 -60.32
N GLN A 14 -31.15 -33.42 -60.04
CA GLN A 14 -31.92 -32.52 -60.95
C GLN A 14 -33.08 -33.23 -61.69
N GLN A 15 -34.33 -32.77 -61.82
CA GLN A 15 -35.11 -31.52 -61.55
C GLN A 15 -36.64 -31.90 -61.51
N LEU A 16 -37.72 -31.09 -61.41
CA LEU A 16 -38.01 -29.63 -61.49
C LEU A 16 -39.34 -29.27 -60.72
N ASN A 17 -39.59 -27.97 -60.49
CA ASN A 17 -40.82 -27.20 -60.17
C ASN A 17 -42.22 -27.87 -59.95
N SER A 18 -42.93 -27.43 -58.89
CA SER A 18 -44.22 -26.68 -58.89
C SER A 18 -44.53 -26.24 -57.43
N ALA A 19 -44.76 -24.98 -57.04
CA ALA A 19 -45.61 -23.89 -57.53
C ALA A 19 -47.00 -23.86 -56.84
N GLU A 20 -47.12 -23.06 -55.76
CA GLU A 20 -48.37 -22.55 -55.21
C GLU A 20 -48.10 -21.18 -54.54
N GLU A 21 -49.07 -20.27 -54.57
CA GLU A 21 -48.96 -18.88 -54.09
C GLU A 21 -49.66 -18.69 -52.74
N GLU A 22 -49.08 -17.90 -51.82
CA GLU A 22 -49.82 -17.35 -50.68
C GLU A 22 -49.54 -15.83 -50.55
N VAL A 23 -50.58 -15.07 -50.20
CA VAL A 23 -50.69 -13.63 -50.51
C VAL A 23 -50.23 -12.74 -49.35
N ALA A 24 -49.45 -11.71 -49.65
CA ALA A 24 -48.93 -10.77 -48.66
C ALA A 24 -50.00 -9.76 -48.14
N PRO A 25 -50.07 -9.50 -46.82
CA PRO A 25 -50.88 -8.41 -46.25
C PRO A 25 -50.21 -7.02 -46.48
N PRO A 26 -50.98 -5.92 -46.40
CA PRO A 26 -50.55 -4.61 -46.90
C PRO A 26 -49.60 -3.84 -45.98
N ALA A 27 -48.91 -2.85 -46.56
CA ALA A 27 -47.97 -1.98 -45.89
C ALA A 27 -48.63 -1.00 -44.89
N TYR A 28 -47.92 -0.72 -43.80
CA TYR A 28 -48.10 0.48 -42.99
C TYR A 28 -46.77 1.24 -42.92
N GLU A 29 -46.82 2.57 -43.11
CA GLU A 29 -45.65 3.43 -42.95
C GLU A 29 -45.43 3.75 -41.47
N SER A 30 -44.16 3.83 -41.03
CA SER A 30 -43.74 4.78 -39.98
C SER A 30 -42.23 4.91 -39.85
N ALA A 31 -41.75 6.13 -40.08
CA ALA A 31 -40.53 6.75 -39.53
C ALA A 31 -39.28 5.86 -39.30
N VAL A 32 -38.34 5.92 -40.26
CA VAL A 32 -36.93 5.61 -39.97
C VAL A 32 -36.34 6.71 -39.10
N THR A 33 -36.35 6.53 -37.78
CA THR A 33 -35.66 7.44 -36.86
C THR A 33 -34.14 7.22 -36.97
N PRO A 34 -33.32 8.25 -37.26
CA PRO A 34 -31.87 8.10 -37.26
C PRO A 34 -31.40 7.82 -35.84
N VAL A 35 -30.82 6.64 -35.61
CA VAL A 35 -30.17 6.30 -34.34
C VAL A 35 -28.88 7.14 -34.23
N ILE A 36 -29.02 8.33 -33.65
CA ILE A 36 -27.89 9.15 -33.23
C ILE A 36 -27.08 8.31 -32.24
N ARG A 37 -25.95 7.79 -32.70
CA ARG A 37 -24.95 7.21 -31.80
C ARG A 37 -24.45 8.31 -30.89
N GLN A 38 -25.03 8.39 -29.69
CA GLN A 38 -24.42 9.13 -28.60
C GLN A 38 -22.95 8.66 -28.51
N PRO A 39 -21.97 9.56 -28.44
CA PRO A 39 -20.63 9.14 -28.07
C PRO A 39 -20.77 8.43 -26.73
N SER A 40 -20.23 7.22 -26.61
CA SER A 40 -20.26 6.48 -25.37
C SER A 40 -19.60 7.35 -24.32
N GLN A 41 -20.40 7.96 -23.44
CA GLN A 41 -19.91 8.59 -22.24
C GLN A 41 -19.15 7.48 -21.53
N GLN A 42 -17.81 7.59 -21.55
CA GLN A 42 -16.96 6.77 -20.71
C GLN A 42 -17.46 7.05 -19.31
N HIS A 43 -18.23 6.10 -18.76
CA HIS A 43 -18.82 6.24 -17.46
C HIS A 43 -17.62 6.40 -16.53
N LEU A 44 -17.37 7.65 -16.11
CA LEU A 44 -16.23 7.97 -15.28
C LEU A 44 -16.51 7.25 -13.98
N VAL A 45 -15.92 6.05 -13.89
CA VAL A 45 -15.70 5.35 -12.64
C VAL A 45 -14.75 6.27 -11.90
N LEU A 46 -15.37 7.25 -11.23
CA LEU A 46 -14.86 7.94 -10.08
C LEU A 46 -14.50 6.82 -9.13
N ARG A 47 -13.26 6.32 -9.28
CA ARG A 47 -12.57 5.55 -8.25
C ARG A 47 -12.88 6.32 -6.98
N PRO A 48 -13.51 5.71 -5.97
CA PRO A 48 -13.82 6.41 -4.73
C PRO A 48 -12.55 7.17 -4.34
N ARG A 49 -12.64 8.49 -4.19
CA ARG A 49 -11.49 9.24 -3.65
C ARG A 49 -11.16 8.50 -2.36
N PRO A 50 -9.96 7.90 -2.22
CA PRO A 50 -9.62 7.25 -0.96
C PRO A 50 -9.83 8.31 0.11
N ASP A 51 -10.58 7.97 1.16
CA ASP A 51 -11.09 8.93 2.14
C ASP A 51 -9.99 9.93 2.51
N ALA A 52 -10.33 11.22 2.54
CA ALA A 52 -9.39 12.34 2.47
C ALA A 52 -8.47 12.44 3.70
N GLN A 53 -7.55 11.48 3.79
CA GLN A 53 -6.71 11.16 4.94
C GLN A 53 -5.32 11.73 4.74
N THR A 54 -4.77 12.27 5.83
CA THR A 54 -3.36 12.61 5.95
C THR A 54 -2.54 11.32 5.94
N ASN A 55 -1.47 11.30 5.15
CA ASN A 55 -0.56 10.17 5.04
C ASN A 55 0.71 10.47 5.85
N VAL A 56 1.16 9.50 6.66
CA VAL A 56 2.45 9.55 7.36
C VAL A 56 3.29 8.36 6.91
N TYR A 57 4.52 8.61 6.50
CA TYR A 57 5.47 7.57 6.10
C TYR A 57 6.73 7.68 6.96
N LEU A 58 7.18 6.55 7.53
CA LEU A 58 8.40 6.46 8.32
C LEU A 58 9.25 5.30 7.81
N LYS A 59 10.54 5.56 7.58
CA LYS A 59 11.49 4.63 6.98
C LYS A 59 12.57 4.24 7.99
N PHE A 60 12.50 3.00 8.41
CA PHE A 60 13.41 2.39 9.39
C PHE A 60 14.54 1.63 8.69
N VAL A 61 15.71 1.63 9.31
CA VAL A 61 16.87 0.81 8.93
C VAL A 61 17.37 0.09 10.18
N GLY A 62 17.19 -1.22 10.22
CA GLY A 62 17.71 -2.09 11.26
C GLY A 62 19.15 -2.50 11.00
N PHE A 63 20.02 -2.24 11.97
CA PHE A 63 21.42 -2.66 11.95
C PHE A 63 21.61 -4.05 12.58
N SER A 64 22.88 -4.49 12.65
CA SER A 64 23.38 -5.82 13.06
C SER A 64 22.61 -6.50 14.22
N PRO A 65 22.43 -7.84 14.23
CA PRO A 65 23.04 -8.84 13.33
C PRO A 65 22.23 -9.16 12.06
N LEU A 66 20.93 -8.85 12.04
CA LEU A 66 20.04 -9.19 10.92
C LEU A 66 19.67 -7.90 10.18
N ARG A 67 20.30 -7.65 9.02
CA ARG A 67 20.08 -6.40 8.25
C ARG A 67 18.67 -6.36 7.66
N TRP A 68 17.82 -5.48 8.17
CA TRP A 68 16.47 -5.23 7.65
C TRP A 68 16.24 -3.74 7.38
N SER A 69 15.28 -3.43 6.51
CA SER A 69 14.68 -2.09 6.42
C SER A 69 13.18 -2.23 6.50
N ALA A 70 12.50 -1.25 7.09
CA ALA A 70 11.05 -1.23 7.11
C ALA A 70 10.48 0.11 6.62
N LEU A 71 9.36 0.04 5.92
CA LEU A 71 8.54 1.18 5.55
C LEU A 71 7.21 1.06 6.30
N LEU A 72 7.00 1.95 7.26
CA LEU A 72 5.73 2.15 7.94
C LEU A 72 4.95 3.23 7.18
N GLN A 73 3.72 2.92 6.80
CA GLN A 73 2.78 3.87 6.20
C GLN A 73 1.50 3.86 7.04
N ILE A 74 1.17 5.02 7.62
CA ILE A 74 -0.04 5.27 8.41
C ILE A 74 -0.93 6.25 7.66
N TYR A 75 -2.24 6.02 7.73
CA TYR A 75 -3.29 6.91 7.26
C TYR A 75 -4.12 7.36 8.46
N THR A 76 -4.46 8.64 8.52
CA THR A 76 -5.28 9.22 9.60
C THR A 76 -6.12 10.39 9.08
N SER A 77 -7.29 10.63 9.69
CA SER A 77 -8.03 11.89 9.48
C SER A 77 -7.44 13.07 10.26
N ASP A 78 -6.69 12.80 11.34
CA ASP A 78 -6.13 13.82 12.23
C ASP A 78 -4.69 13.44 12.65
N VAL A 79 -3.74 14.14 12.05
CA VAL A 79 -2.29 14.03 12.31
C VAL A 79 -1.83 14.88 13.49
N LEU A 80 -2.52 15.99 13.79
CA LEU A 80 -2.23 16.86 14.92
C LEU A 80 -2.43 16.08 16.22
N TYR A 81 -3.49 15.26 16.28
CA TYR A 81 -3.70 14.29 17.35
C TYR A 81 -2.54 13.28 17.46
N LEU A 82 -2.06 12.72 16.34
CA LEU A 82 -0.95 11.75 16.36
C LEU A 82 0.39 12.38 16.80
N MET A 83 0.63 13.65 16.47
CA MET A 83 1.82 14.37 16.93
C MET A 83 1.73 14.72 18.42
N THR A 84 0.58 15.25 18.85
CA THR A 84 0.31 15.65 20.24
C THR A 84 0.34 14.49 21.22
N ASN A 85 -0.33 13.37 20.88
CA ASN A 85 -0.48 12.22 21.77
C ASN A 85 0.63 11.18 21.54
N GLY A 86 1.24 11.16 20.35
CA GLY A 86 2.32 10.28 19.96
C GLY A 86 1.88 9.13 19.05
N LEU A 87 2.75 8.76 18.09
CA LEU A 87 2.55 7.60 17.23
C LEU A 87 3.21 6.37 17.87
N PHE A 88 2.44 5.62 18.64
CA PHE A 88 2.87 4.34 19.20
C PHE A 88 2.36 3.18 18.33
N VAL A 89 3.24 2.23 18.00
CA VAL A 89 2.91 1.02 17.25
C VAL A 89 3.42 -0.18 18.06
N THR A 90 2.50 -0.97 18.61
CA THR A 90 2.78 -2.16 19.41
C THR A 90 2.33 -3.44 18.69
N THR A 91 2.57 -4.61 19.29
CA THR A 91 2.01 -5.89 18.83
C THR A 91 0.48 -5.85 18.77
N ASP A 92 -0.17 -5.13 19.68
CA ASP A 92 -1.64 -5.08 19.80
C ASP A 92 -2.29 -4.33 18.63
N ASN A 93 -1.53 -3.52 17.88
CA ASN A 93 -2.01 -2.87 16.66
C ASN A 93 -2.01 -3.81 15.44
N VAL A 94 -1.41 -5.01 15.55
CA VAL A 94 -1.23 -5.92 14.42
C VAL A 94 -2.50 -6.71 14.15
N ARG A 95 -2.97 -6.68 12.90
CA ARG A 95 -3.98 -7.63 12.42
C ARG A 95 -3.25 -8.83 11.81
N GLU A 96 -2.96 -9.83 12.63
CA GLU A 96 -2.15 -10.99 12.25
C GLU A 96 -2.73 -11.74 11.04
N SER A 97 -4.05 -11.94 11.02
CA SER A 97 -4.80 -12.56 9.91
C SER A 97 -4.74 -11.79 8.57
N LYS A 98 -4.24 -10.55 8.57
CA LYS A 98 -4.00 -9.72 7.37
C LYS A 98 -2.51 -9.58 7.02
N SER A 99 -1.62 -10.32 7.71
CA SER A 99 -0.16 -10.22 7.57
C SER A 99 0.41 -11.37 6.72
N TYR A 100 1.27 -11.05 5.76
CA TYR A 100 1.74 -12.02 4.74
C TYR A 100 3.16 -11.73 4.24
N PHE A 101 3.81 -12.73 3.64
CA PHE A 101 5.09 -12.56 2.95
C PHE A 101 4.88 -12.01 1.53
N LEU A 102 5.74 -11.10 1.11
CA LEU A 102 5.73 -10.52 -0.23
C LEU A 102 6.40 -11.49 -1.22
N GLN A 103 5.86 -11.57 -2.44
CA GLN A 103 6.52 -12.24 -3.55
C GLN A 103 7.69 -11.37 -4.08
N SER A 104 8.66 -12.00 -4.76
CA SER A 104 9.93 -11.36 -5.17
C SER A 104 9.78 -10.24 -6.19
N ASP A 105 8.74 -10.32 -7.04
CA ASP A 105 8.32 -9.28 -7.97
C ASP A 105 7.86 -8.00 -7.25
N ALA A 106 7.15 -8.14 -6.13
CA ALA A 106 6.65 -7.04 -5.30
C ALA A 106 7.74 -6.33 -4.46
N ILE A 107 8.99 -6.80 -4.52
CA ILE A 107 10.16 -6.10 -3.97
C ILE A 107 10.66 -5.12 -5.03
N ASN A 108 10.67 -3.82 -4.74
CA ASN A 108 11.12 -2.82 -5.71
C ASN A 108 12.64 -2.84 -5.93
N GLU A 109 13.08 -2.33 -7.08
CA GLU A 109 14.47 -2.47 -7.51
C GLU A 109 15.47 -1.76 -6.56
N SER A 110 15.09 -0.62 -5.98
CA SER A 110 15.91 0.09 -4.99
C SER A 110 16.03 -0.62 -3.64
N ASN A 111 15.23 -1.66 -3.38
CA ASN A 111 15.43 -2.62 -2.28
C ASN A 111 16.28 -3.82 -2.73
N ARG A 112 16.11 -4.34 -3.97
CA ARG A 112 16.96 -5.42 -4.51
C ARG A 112 18.43 -5.01 -4.57
N GLN A 113 18.71 -3.79 -5.02
CA GLN A 113 20.04 -3.17 -5.02
C GLN A 113 20.67 -3.02 -3.62
N ARG A 114 19.89 -3.15 -2.55
CA ARG A 114 20.37 -3.17 -1.15
C ARG A 114 20.58 -4.58 -0.59
N GLY A 115 20.43 -5.60 -1.43
CA GLY A 115 20.48 -7.01 -1.04
C GLY A 115 19.19 -7.54 -0.40
N TYR A 116 18.07 -6.79 -0.45
CA TYR A 116 16.80 -7.29 0.06
C TYR A 116 16.08 -8.11 -1.03
N THR A 117 15.95 -9.41 -0.81
CA THR A 117 15.30 -10.35 -1.73
C THR A 117 13.91 -10.79 -1.26
N GLN A 118 13.63 -10.63 0.04
CA GLN A 118 12.38 -11.03 0.68
C GLN A 118 11.70 -9.84 1.36
N GLY A 119 10.39 -9.94 1.57
CA GLY A 119 9.67 -8.99 2.40
C GLY A 119 8.47 -9.60 3.14
N ARG A 120 8.01 -8.92 4.18
CA ARG A 120 6.81 -9.26 4.96
C ARG A 120 6.00 -8.01 5.22
N LYS A 121 4.69 -8.08 4.96
CA LYS A 121 3.74 -6.99 5.23
C LYS A 121 2.90 -7.34 6.46
N TYR A 122 2.80 -6.38 7.36
CA TYR A 122 1.84 -6.37 8.47
C TYR A 122 0.76 -5.32 8.18
N TYR A 123 -0.50 -5.62 8.48
CA TYR A 123 -1.55 -4.62 8.53
C TYR A 123 -1.70 -4.11 9.96
N LEU A 124 -1.82 -2.80 10.13
CA LEU A 124 -1.83 -2.13 11.42
C LEU A 124 -3.10 -1.29 11.59
N GLU A 125 -3.60 -1.22 12.82
CA GLU A 125 -4.82 -0.49 13.16
C GLU A 125 -4.72 0.10 14.58
N SER A 126 -5.23 1.32 14.77
CA SER A 126 -5.34 1.96 16.07
C SER A 126 -6.26 1.18 16.99
N ASN A 127 -5.84 0.93 18.23
CA ASN A 127 -6.72 0.40 19.28
C ASN A 127 -7.62 1.54 19.78
N GLY A 128 -8.65 1.85 18.99
CA GLY A 128 -9.47 3.07 19.04
C GLY A 128 -10.45 3.16 20.22
N LEU A 129 -9.98 2.87 21.43
CA LEU A 129 -10.68 3.14 22.68
C LEU A 129 -10.73 4.65 22.97
N PHE A 130 -9.65 5.37 22.67
CA PHE A 130 -9.55 6.83 22.80
C PHE A 130 -8.72 7.42 21.67
N GLY A 131 -9.21 8.50 21.03
CA GLY A 131 -8.43 9.32 20.10
C GLY A 131 -8.68 9.13 18.60
N SER A 132 -7.82 9.77 17.80
CA SER A 132 -7.84 9.69 16.32
C SER A 132 -7.63 8.25 15.84
N ARG A 133 -8.57 7.74 15.04
CA ARG A 133 -8.43 6.43 14.41
C ARG A 133 -7.43 6.51 13.27
N TRP A 134 -6.50 5.56 13.26
CA TRP A 134 -5.52 5.40 12.20
C TRP A 134 -5.43 3.94 11.78
N HIS A 135 -5.09 3.70 10.51
CA HIS A 135 -4.77 2.38 10.00
C HIS A 135 -3.53 2.47 9.11
N GLY A 136 -2.90 1.34 8.78
CA GLY A 136 -1.66 1.39 8.04
C GLY A 136 -1.10 0.03 7.65
N SER A 137 0.13 0.04 7.13
CA SER A 137 0.91 -1.17 6.97
C SER A 137 2.39 -0.94 7.20
N LEU A 138 3.05 -1.94 7.77
CA LEU A 138 4.49 -2.03 7.86
C LEU A 138 4.97 -3.05 6.82
N LYS A 139 5.83 -2.64 5.89
CA LYS A 139 6.56 -3.54 4.99
C LYS A 139 7.99 -3.68 5.50
N VAL A 140 8.38 -4.87 5.93
CA VAL A 140 9.77 -5.18 6.34
C VAL A 140 10.45 -5.93 5.19
N PHE A 141 11.72 -5.61 4.94
CA PHE A 141 12.53 -6.13 3.84
C PHE A 141 13.86 -6.68 4.38
N ALA A 142 14.31 -7.82 3.85
CA ALA A 142 15.54 -8.49 4.25
C ALA A 142 16.13 -9.34 3.12
N GLY A 143 17.36 -9.82 3.30
CA GLY A 143 18.01 -10.75 2.36
C GLY A 143 17.48 -12.18 2.42
N ASP A 144 16.73 -12.55 3.47
CA ASP A 144 16.34 -13.92 3.78
C ASP A 144 15.06 -14.02 4.66
N PHE A 145 14.45 -15.20 4.71
CA PHE A 145 13.24 -15.46 5.51
C PHE A 145 13.47 -15.58 7.02
N ARG A 146 14.66 -15.98 7.48
CA ARG A 146 14.98 -16.12 8.92
C ARG A 146 15.02 -14.73 9.58
N THR A 147 15.57 -13.72 8.91
CA THR A 147 15.47 -12.32 9.34
C THR A 147 14.00 -11.88 9.49
N LEU A 148 13.14 -12.18 8.53
CA LEU A 148 11.73 -11.76 8.55
C LEU A 148 10.83 -12.55 9.53
N SER A 149 11.21 -13.80 9.86
CA SER A 149 10.53 -14.59 10.89
C SER A 149 11.03 -14.27 12.30
N SER A 150 12.28 -13.81 12.45
CA SER A 150 12.83 -13.26 13.70
C SER A 150 12.38 -11.81 13.99
N PHE A 151 12.05 -11.00 12.97
CA PHE A 151 11.60 -9.62 13.18
C PHE A 151 10.39 -9.51 14.13
N ARG A 152 10.39 -8.50 15.01
CA ARG A 152 9.30 -8.13 15.92
C ARG A 152 9.02 -6.64 15.81
N ILE A 153 7.76 -6.22 15.95
CA ILE A 153 7.39 -4.79 15.86
C ILE A 153 8.00 -3.95 16.99
N GLY A 154 8.30 -4.53 18.15
CA GLY A 154 9.11 -3.90 19.19
C GLY A 154 10.56 -3.60 18.80
N TYR A 155 11.03 -3.99 17.61
CA TYR A 155 12.31 -3.53 17.03
C TYR A 155 12.18 -2.20 16.28
N LEU A 156 10.99 -1.60 16.19
CA LEU A 156 10.81 -0.23 15.71
C LEU A 156 11.11 0.73 16.87
N SER A 157 12.24 1.44 16.81
CA SER A 157 12.51 2.61 17.64
C SER A 157 12.70 3.86 16.78
N VAL A 158 12.53 5.03 17.39
CA VAL A 158 12.76 6.32 16.72
C VAL A 158 14.21 6.48 16.26
N ASP A 159 15.18 5.92 16.99
CA ASP A 159 16.62 5.97 16.69
C ASP A 159 17.02 5.17 15.44
N LEU A 160 16.14 4.26 14.98
CA LEU A 160 16.31 3.50 13.73
C LEU A 160 15.62 4.16 12.53
N ILE A 161 14.96 5.31 12.71
CA ILE A 161 14.29 6.02 11.62
C ILE A 161 15.32 6.84 10.84
N ARG A 162 15.55 6.41 9.59
CA ARG A 162 16.38 7.15 8.64
C ARG A 162 15.64 8.37 8.10
N SER A 163 14.36 8.26 7.78
CA SER A 163 13.57 9.42 7.34
C SER A 163 12.09 9.26 7.66
N ALA A 164 11.41 10.38 7.88
CA ALA A 164 9.98 10.44 8.11
C ALA A 164 9.38 11.69 7.45
N SER A 165 8.15 11.56 6.98
CA SER A 165 7.42 12.62 6.28
C SER A 165 5.92 12.45 6.45
N ALA A 166 5.17 13.55 6.45
CA ALA A 166 3.72 13.53 6.42
C ALA A 166 3.15 14.51 5.39
N TRP A 167 2.03 14.13 4.77
CA TRP A 167 1.35 14.89 3.73
C TRP A 167 -0.15 15.00 4.04
N ASN A 168 -0.67 16.23 4.04
CA ASN A 168 -2.09 16.47 4.26
C ASN A 168 -2.97 15.93 3.12
N LYS A 169 -4.29 15.95 3.33
CA LYS A 169 -5.30 15.50 2.35
C LYS A 169 -5.18 16.12 0.96
N ASP A 170 -4.57 17.31 0.86
CA ASP A 170 -4.43 18.11 -0.36
C ASP A 170 -3.09 17.82 -1.08
N GLY A 171 -2.30 16.85 -0.58
CA GLY A 171 -1.02 16.43 -1.13
C GLY A 171 0.18 17.29 -0.71
N ASN A 172 -0.03 18.32 0.10
CA ASN A 172 1.05 19.18 0.59
C ASN A 172 1.81 18.48 1.72
N GLN A 173 3.14 18.46 1.64
CA GLN A 173 3.97 17.96 2.74
C GLN A 173 3.87 18.95 3.92
N ILE A 174 3.63 18.42 5.12
CA ILE A 174 3.42 19.17 6.37
C ILE A 174 4.46 18.86 7.44
N TYR A 175 5.33 17.87 7.19
CA TYR A 175 6.40 17.49 8.10
C TYR A 175 7.50 16.73 7.33
N ALA A 176 8.76 16.91 7.74
CA ALA A 176 9.92 16.21 7.18
C ALA A 176 11.01 15.98 8.24
N TYR A 177 11.73 14.86 8.09
CA TYR A 177 12.95 14.51 8.81
C TYR A 177 13.79 13.55 7.97
N GLU A 178 15.10 13.77 7.85
CA GLU A 178 16.07 12.72 7.47
C GLU A 178 17.27 12.78 8.41
N SER A 179 17.67 11.62 8.95
CA SER A 179 18.69 11.46 10.00
C SER A 179 20.11 11.89 9.59
N VAL A 180 20.32 12.20 8.32
CA VAL A 180 21.59 12.71 7.77
C VAL A 180 21.65 14.24 7.86
N TYR A 181 20.48 14.91 7.93
CA TYR A 181 20.34 16.36 7.99
C TYR A 181 19.28 16.74 9.04
N PRO A 182 19.50 16.43 10.33
CA PRO A 182 18.51 16.66 11.39
C PRO A 182 18.12 18.14 11.52
N ASP A 183 19.06 19.05 11.26
CA ASP A 183 18.85 20.51 11.29
C ASP A 183 18.00 21.04 10.12
N GLN A 184 17.63 20.16 9.17
CA GLN A 184 16.69 20.45 8.07
C GLN A 184 15.32 19.80 8.29
N ALA A 185 15.05 19.22 9.48
CA ALA A 185 13.73 18.74 9.84
C ALA A 185 12.77 19.90 10.15
N TRP A 186 11.49 19.72 9.86
CA TRP A 186 10.46 20.76 10.06
C TRP A 186 9.06 20.17 10.24
N ASN A 187 8.17 20.96 10.85
CA ASN A 187 6.79 20.59 11.15
C ASN A 187 5.86 21.79 11.03
N ALA A 188 5.06 21.84 9.96
CA ALA A 188 4.17 22.94 9.64
C ALA A 188 2.78 22.84 10.31
N VAL A 189 2.59 21.89 11.23
CA VAL A 189 1.31 21.68 11.95
C VAL A 189 1.44 21.54 13.47
N TYR A 190 2.66 21.43 14.01
CA TYR A 190 2.93 21.38 15.45
C TYR A 190 4.13 22.22 15.89
N ASP A 191 4.76 22.95 14.96
CA ASP A 191 5.94 23.80 15.18
C ASP A 191 7.08 23.03 15.90
N ASP A 192 7.88 23.73 16.69
CA ASP A 192 9.04 23.18 17.41
C ASP A 192 8.70 22.25 18.61
N ARG A 193 7.41 21.93 18.80
CA ARG A 193 6.94 21.21 19.99
C ARG A 193 7.37 19.74 19.99
N PRO A 194 7.76 19.18 21.16
CA PRO A 194 8.21 17.80 21.24
C PRO A 194 7.07 16.81 20.96
N VAL A 195 7.30 15.94 19.97
CA VAL A 195 6.40 14.86 19.55
C VAL A 195 6.82 13.51 20.16
N LYS A 196 5.87 12.57 20.31
CA LYS A 196 6.06 11.33 21.10
C LYS A 196 5.99 10.05 20.26
N GLY A 197 6.60 8.98 20.76
CA GLY A 197 6.57 7.66 20.11
C GLY A 197 7.53 7.60 18.92
N LEU A 198 7.04 7.15 17.76
CA LEU A 198 7.84 6.93 16.56
C LEU A 198 8.02 8.19 15.69
N TRP A 199 7.63 9.39 16.14
CA TRP A 199 7.97 10.63 15.43
C TRP A 199 9.44 11.03 15.73
N PRO A 200 10.36 11.04 14.76
CA PRO A 200 11.66 11.65 14.97
C PRO A 200 11.51 13.18 14.99
N TRP A 201 12.10 13.79 16.01
CA TRP A 201 12.24 15.23 16.14
C TRP A 201 13.70 15.55 16.43
N PRO A 202 14.24 16.72 16.04
CA PRO A 202 15.54 17.17 16.51
C PRO A 202 15.58 17.10 18.04
N ARG A 203 16.41 16.21 18.58
CA ARG A 203 16.72 16.21 20.00
C ARG A 203 17.67 17.38 20.23
N ASN A 204 17.28 18.31 21.11
CA ASN A 204 18.19 19.35 21.57
C ASN A 204 19.45 18.66 22.11
N THR A 205 20.61 18.94 21.53
CA THR A 205 21.88 18.24 21.81
C THR A 205 22.25 18.27 23.30
N LEU A 206 21.83 19.33 24.00
CA LEU A 206 21.92 19.50 25.45
C LEU A 206 21.38 18.30 26.26
N GLU A 207 20.26 17.67 25.84
CA GLU A 207 19.71 16.49 26.54
C GLU A 207 20.59 15.23 26.41
N THR A 208 21.52 15.22 25.45
CA THR A 208 22.45 14.10 25.23
C THR A 208 23.70 14.25 26.12
N GLU A 209 24.18 15.48 26.32
CA GLU A 209 25.34 15.76 27.17
C GLU A 209 25.02 15.51 28.66
N GLU A 210 23.83 15.89 29.13
CA GLU A 210 23.41 15.65 30.53
C GLU A 210 23.29 14.15 30.85
N LYS A 211 22.90 13.33 29.85
CA LYS A 211 22.86 11.87 29.96
C LYS A 211 24.24 11.19 29.88
N ALA A 212 25.20 11.82 29.21
CA ALA A 212 26.59 11.37 29.22
C ALA A 212 27.29 11.73 30.56
N ALA A 213 27.10 12.96 31.04
CA ALA A 213 27.66 13.45 32.29
C ALA A 213 27.18 12.64 33.52
N SER A 214 25.88 12.32 33.57
CA SER A 214 25.29 11.52 34.67
C SER A 214 25.72 10.05 34.72
N GLN A 215 26.48 9.55 33.74
CA GLN A 215 27.10 8.21 33.76
C GLN A 215 28.63 8.23 33.90
N GLY A 216 29.26 9.41 34.00
CA GLY A 216 30.72 9.56 34.01
C GLY A 216 31.41 9.63 35.39
N CYS A 217 30.66 9.81 36.48
CA CYS A 217 31.24 10.14 37.80
C CYS A 217 31.51 8.91 38.70
N CYS A 218 32.51 8.10 38.32
CA CYS A 218 33.17 7.14 39.22
C CYS A 218 34.65 7.51 39.39
N VAL A 219 34.93 8.64 40.05
CA VAL A 219 36.28 8.96 40.51
C VAL A 219 36.51 8.27 41.85
N VAL A 220 37.32 7.22 41.85
CA VAL A 220 37.84 6.61 43.08
C VAL A 220 39.12 7.35 43.48
N GLN A 221 39.20 7.78 44.74
CA GLN A 221 40.43 8.23 45.41
C GLN A 221 40.76 7.26 46.55
#